data_AF-A0A7C7XWI5-F1
#
_entry.id   AF-A0A7C7XWI5-F1
#
_cell.length_a   1.000
_cell.length_b   1.000
_cell.length_c   1.000
_cell.angle_alpha   90.00
_cell.angle_beta   90.00
_cell.angle_gamma   90.00
#
_symmetry.space_group_name_H-M   'P 1'
#
loop_
_entity.id
_entity.type
_entity.pdbx_description
1 polymer ?
#
loop_
_entity_poly.entity_id
_entity_poly.type
_entity_poly.pdbx_seq_one_letter_code
_entity_poly.pdbx_strand_id
1 'polypeptide(L)' 'MPDSSERCREILAELIEEVSATGKLIPDTQFAALAMDHGCSVASTDADSGRFPKLRWENPIAS' A
#
# COMPACT_ATOMS: atom_id res chain seq x y z
N MET A 1 4.01 18.53 6.48
CA MET A 1 3.69 17.26 5.80
C MET A 1 4.04 16.15 6.77
N PRO A 2 3.19 15.13 7.01
CA PRO A 2 3.54 14.05 7.92
C PRO A 2 4.86 13.46 7.46
N ASP A 3 5.80 13.41 8.39
CA ASP A 3 7.19 13.02 8.15
C ASP A 3 7.20 11.65 7.46
N SER A 4 7.63 11.59 6.19
CA SER A 4 7.84 10.32 5.51
C SER A 4 9.01 9.65 6.20
N SER A 5 8.70 8.94 7.30
CA SER A 5 9.67 8.23 8.11
C SER A 5 10.52 7.35 7.20
N GLU A 6 11.80 7.21 7.52
CA GLU A 6 12.75 6.44 6.73
C GLU A 6 12.21 5.04 6.39
N ARG A 7 11.48 4.45 7.34
CA ARG A 7 10.75 3.18 7.21
C ARG A 7 9.70 3.19 6.09
N CYS A 8 8.93 4.27 5.92
CA CYS A 8 7.94 4.36 4.85
C CYS A 8 8.61 4.32 3.46
N ARG A 9 9.81 4.89 3.32
CA ARG A 9 10.58 4.81 2.05
C ARG A 9 11.12 3.40 1.80
N GLU A 10 11.58 2.71 2.83
CA GLU A 10 12.02 1.31 2.73
C GLU A 10 10.86 0.41 2.29
N ILE A 11 9.71 0.52 2.97
CA ILE A 11 8.50 -0.25 2.62
C ILE A 11 8.05 0.10 1.18
N LEU A 12 8.07 1.37 0.79
CA LEU A 12 7.72 1.79 -0.55
C LEU A 12 8.66 1.18 -1.61
N ALA A 13 9.97 1.18 -1.36
CA ALA A 13 10.93 0.57 -2.28
C ALA A 13 10.69 -0.93 -2.44
N GLU A 14 10.52 -1.66 -1.33
CA GLU A 14 10.16 -3.08 -1.34
C GLU A 14 8.87 -3.33 -2.15
N LEU A 15 7.81 -2.55 -1.89
CA LEU A 15 6.53 -2.74 -2.57
C LEU A 15 6.62 -2.42 -4.07
N ILE A 16 7.37 -1.38 -4.46
CA ILE A 16 7.58 -1.04 -5.88
C ILE A 16 8.24 -2.22 -6.61
N GLU A 17 9.25 -2.85 -6.00
CA GLU A 17 9.89 -4.05 -6.57
C GLU A 17 8.95 -5.26 -6.58
N GLU A 18 8.24 -5.54 -5.48
CA GLU A 18 7.36 -6.71 -5.36
C GLU A 18 6.17 -6.67 -6.34
N VAL A 19 5.51 -5.52 -6.49
CA VAL A 19 4.33 -5.40 -7.36
C VAL A 19 4.66 -4.81 -8.75
N SER A 20 5.93 -4.51 -9.02
CA SER A 20 6.37 -3.78 -10.23
C SER A 20 5.49 -2.55 -10.46
N ALA A 21 5.34 -1.73 -9.42
CA ALA A 21 4.48 -0.56 -9.45
C ALA A 21 4.97 0.44 -10.51
N THR A 22 4.14 0.70 -11.52
CA THR A 22 4.46 1.66 -12.58
C THR A 22 3.24 2.51 -12.94
N GLY A 23 3.49 3.76 -13.30
CA GLY A 23 2.44 4.70 -13.74
C GLY A 23 1.34 4.88 -12.70
N LYS A 24 0.15 4.32 -12.98
CA LYS A 24 -1.04 4.46 -12.13
C LYS A 24 -0.90 3.83 -10.74
N LEU A 25 0.00 2.84 -10.58
CA LEU A 25 0.17 2.08 -9.34
C LEU A 25 1.09 2.77 -8.32
N ILE A 26 1.87 3.78 -8.73
CA ILE A 26 2.77 4.50 -7.84
C ILE A 26 2.02 5.16 -6.65
N PRO A 27 0.95 5.95 -6.86
CA PRO A 27 0.19 6.52 -5.75
C PRO A 27 -0.47 5.46 -4.86
N ASP A 28 -1.01 4.37 -5.42
CA ASP A 28 -1.54 3.26 -4.64
C ASP A 28 -0.47 2.59 -3.77
N THR A 29 0.74 2.42 -4.31
CA THR A 29 1.87 1.82 -3.59
C THR A 29 2.37 2.74 -2.48
N GLN A 30 2.40 4.05 -2.72
CA GLN A 30 2.71 5.05 -1.68
C GLN A 30 1.67 5.02 -0.56
N PHE A 31 0.39 4.89 -0.89
CA PHE A 31 -0.68 4.78 0.09
C PHE A 31 -0.57 3.48 0.90
N ALA A 32 -0.28 2.35 0.24
CA ALA A 32 -0.05 1.07 0.90
C ALA A 32 1.16 1.12 1.85
N ALA A 33 2.27 1.74 1.43
CA ALA A 33 3.46 1.90 2.26
C ALA A 33 3.18 2.72 3.52
N LEU A 34 2.40 3.81 3.39
CA LEU A 34 2.00 4.65 4.51
C LEU A 34 1.07 3.89 5.47
N ALA A 35 0.10 3.14 4.94
CA ALA A 35 -0.77 2.31 5.75
C ALA A 35 0.00 1.24 6.52
N MET A 36 0.99 0.60 5.89
CA MET A 36 1.88 -0.37 6.56
C MET A 36 2.74 0.29 7.64
N ASP A 37 3.31 1.46 7.38
CA ASP A 37 4.16 2.19 8.34
C ASP A 37 3.38 2.58 9.60
N HIS A 38 2.12 3.00 9.43
CA HIS A 38 1.23 3.36 10.54
C HIS A 38 0.46 2.16 11.13
N GLY A 39 0.60 0.95 10.56
CA GLY A 39 -0.14 -0.25 10.99
C GLY A 39 -1.65 -0.16 10.75
N CYS A 40 -2.09 0.66 9.79
CA CYS A 40 -3.49 0.84 9.41
C CYS A 40 -3.95 -0.24 8.43
N SER A 41 -5.21 -0.66 8.56
CA SER A 41 -5.88 -1.47 7.54
C SER A 41 -6.41 -0.57 6.41
N VAL A 42 -6.28 -1.02 5.17
CA VAL A 42 -6.84 -0.35 3.99
C VAL A 42 -8.14 -1.05 3.61
N ALA A 43 -9.26 -0.35 3.80
CA ALA A 43 -10.54 -0.81 3.27
C ALA A 43 -10.70 -0.30 1.84
N SER A 44 -10.49 -1.17 0.85
CA SER A 44 -10.63 -0.83 -0.57
C SER A 44 -11.54 -1.82 -1.27
N THR A 45 -12.39 -1.33 -2.17
CA THR A 45 -13.26 -2.17 -3.01
C THR A 45 -12.54 -2.71 -4.25
N ASP A 46 -11.33 -2.22 -4.50
CA ASP A 46 -10.55 -2.51 -5.70
C ASP A 46 -9.62 -3.71 -5.47
N ALA A 47 -9.72 -4.72 -6.34
CA ALA A 47 -8.95 -5.96 -6.23
C ALA A 47 -7.44 -5.76 -6.47
N ASP A 48 -7.02 -4.66 -7.12
CA ASP A 48 -5.60 -4.32 -7.22
C ASP A 48 -5.00 -3.97 -5.83
N SER A 49 -5.80 -3.66 -4.81
CA SER A 49 -5.30 -3.51 -3.43
C SER A 49 -4.90 -4.84 -2.79
N GLY A 50 -5.40 -5.97 -3.31
CA GLY A 50 -5.00 -7.32 -2.87
C GLY A 50 -3.63 -7.75 -3.39
N ARG A 51 -2.99 -6.97 -4.26
CA ARG A 51 -1.64 -7.25 -4.78
C ARG A 51 -0.53 -7.02 -3.76
N PHE A 52 -0.81 -6.32 -2.66
CA PHE A 52 0.19 -5.98 -1.66
C PHE A 52 0.24 -7.05 -0.55
N PRO A 53 1.23 -7.97 -0.56
CA PRO A 53 1.22 -9.18 0.26
C PRO A 53 1.32 -8.93 1.79
N LYS A 54 1.70 -7.71 2.20
CA LYS A 54 1.83 -7.30 3.60
C LYS A 54 0.74 -6.31 4.04
N LEU A 55 -0.17 -5.91 3.14
CA LEU A 55 -1.19 -4.91 3.45
C LEU A 55 -2.39 -5.60 4.09
N ARG A 56 -2.83 -5.10 5.25
CA ARG A 56 -4.16 -5.48 5.75
C ARG A 56 -5.21 -4.83 4.86
N TRP A 57 -5.61 -5.55 3.83
CA TRP A 57 -6.66 -5.13 2.93
C TRP A 57 -7.98 -5.81 3.29
N GLU A 58 -9.04 -5.02 3.43
CA GLU A 58 -10.41 -5.50 3.63
C GLU A 58 -11.31 -4.96 2.52
N ASN A 59 -12.13 -5.83 1.91
CA ASN A 59 -13.09 -5.42 0.89
C ASN A 59 -14.51 -5.32 1.51
N PRO A 60 -15.04 -4.11 1.73
CA PRO A 60 -16.33 -3.93 2.42
C PRO A 60 -17.55 -4.30 1.57
N ILE A 61 -17.40 -4.52 0.25
CA ILE A 61 -18.51 -4.86 -0.65
C ILE A 61 -18.51 -6.33 -1.09
N ALA A 62 -17.57 -7.14 -0.60
CA ALA A 62 -17.50 -8.57 -0.90
C ALA A 62 -18.48 -9.43 -0.06
N SER A 63 -19.58 -8.83 0.44
CA SER A 63 -20.65 -9.52 1.19
C SER A 63 -21.79 -9.98 0.29
#